data_AF-A0A2S7NU78-F1
#
_entry.id   AF-A0A2S7NU78-F1
#
_cell.length_a   1.000
_cell.length_b   1.000
_cell.length_c   1.000
_cell.angle_alpha   90.00
_cell.angle_beta   90.00
_cell.angle_gamma   90.00
#
_symmetry.space_group_name_H-M   'P 1'
#
loop_
_entity.id
_entity.type
_entity.pdbx_description
1 polymer ?
#
loop_
_entity_poly.entity_id
_entity_poly.type
_entity_poly.pdbx_seq_one_letter_code
_entity_poly.pdbx_strand_id
1 'polypeptide(L)'
;MYDRKTWGGPIDPHILIKWLPTKQDTPAEVDPIASMVIFEWRDYDLVGVLPTADSIQKEFICDPENISNGFCNANQTGQFILTPNATEVSHSQLFTTAIHLNNTGPPINYPIKNTGYYCVGTTGYSPTDVKYTAVVEFRNAYGELPAAQIPKLPFYGIITIVYAVMGILWAFLYVQHRDDIRK
;
A
#
# COMPACT_ATOMS: atom_id res chain seq x y z
N MET A 1 3.75 -0.01 -6.15
CA MET A 1 4.72 -1.12 -6.21
C MET A 1 4.90 -1.56 -7.64
N TYR A 2 6.09 -2.02 -8.00
CA TYR A 2 6.35 -2.56 -9.33
C TYR A 2 6.48 -4.07 -9.26
N ASP A 3 5.84 -4.75 -10.20
CA ASP A 3 6.06 -6.18 -10.42
C ASP A 3 7.44 -6.43 -11.05
N ARG A 4 7.93 -7.66 -10.90
CA ARG A 4 9.26 -8.05 -11.37
C ARG A 4 9.41 -7.97 -12.90
N LYS A 5 8.34 -8.14 -13.69
CA LYS A 5 8.44 -8.09 -15.17
C LYS A 5 8.62 -6.66 -15.66
N THR A 6 7.98 -5.70 -15.00
CA THR A 6 7.98 -4.30 -15.45
C THR A 6 9.33 -3.62 -15.20
N TRP A 7 9.96 -3.84 -14.04
CA TRP A 7 11.23 -3.19 -13.72
C TRP A 7 12.42 -4.13 -13.61
N GLY A 8 12.25 -5.45 -13.50
CA GLY A 8 13.31 -6.41 -13.20
C GLY A 8 13.61 -6.51 -11.69
N GLY A 9 14.63 -7.27 -11.31
CA GLY A 9 15.12 -7.37 -9.92
C GLY A 9 15.25 -8.82 -9.41
N PRO A 10 16.07 -9.05 -8.37
CA PRO A 10 16.35 -10.39 -7.85
C PRO A 10 15.25 -10.97 -6.96
N ILE A 11 14.31 -10.15 -6.46
CA ILE A 11 13.30 -10.56 -5.48
C ILE A 11 11.91 -10.46 -6.09
N ASP A 12 11.03 -11.40 -5.76
CA ASP A 12 9.62 -11.31 -6.11
C ASP A 12 8.90 -10.32 -5.17
N PRO A 13 8.30 -9.25 -5.72
CA PRO A 13 7.75 -8.17 -4.93
C PRO A 13 6.50 -8.62 -4.16
N HIS A 14 6.39 -8.19 -2.91
CA HIS A 14 5.30 -8.57 -2.02
C HIS A 14 5.10 -7.53 -0.92
N ILE A 15 3.91 -7.52 -0.33
CA ILE A 15 3.59 -6.76 0.88
C ILE A 15 3.56 -7.76 2.03
N LEU A 16 4.42 -7.55 3.03
CA LEU A 16 4.44 -8.34 4.25
C LEU A 16 3.82 -7.53 5.38
N ILE A 17 2.83 -8.10 6.05
CA ILE A 17 2.14 -7.44 7.16
C ILE A 17 2.29 -8.30 8.39
N LYS A 18 2.81 -7.70 9.46
CA LYS A 18 2.95 -8.35 10.77
C LYS A 18 2.23 -7.54 11.83
N TRP A 19 1.25 -8.17 12.44
CA TRP A 19 0.54 -7.64 13.60
C TRP A 19 1.37 -7.89 14.85
N LEU A 20 1.53 -6.87 15.67
CA LEU A 20 2.29 -6.97 16.91
C LEU A 20 1.32 -7.21 18.08
N PRO A 21 1.67 -8.11 19.00
CA PRO A 21 0.89 -8.30 20.22
C PRO A 21 0.86 -6.97 20.98
N THR A 22 -0.33 -6.42 21.11
CA THR A 22 -0.55 -5.15 21.81
C THR A 22 -1.31 -5.45 23.09
N LYS A 23 -0.78 -4.99 24.23
CA LYS A 23 -1.52 -5.09 25.50
C LYS A 23 -2.67 -4.10 25.43
N GLN A 24 -3.90 -4.60 25.48
CA GLN A 24 -5.07 -3.75 25.64
C GLN A 24 -5.30 -3.44 27.12
N ASP A 25 -5.89 -2.29 27.40
CA ASP A 25 -6.42 -1.93 28.72
C ASP A 25 -7.81 -2.56 28.97
N THR A 26 -8.24 -3.49 28.11
CA THR A 26 -9.55 -4.15 28.19
C THR A 26 -9.50 -5.37 29.13
N PRO A 27 -10.64 -5.78 29.72
CA PRO A 27 -10.72 -7.02 30.47
C PRO A 27 -10.19 -8.19 29.63
N ALA A 28 -9.47 -9.12 30.26
CA ALA A 28 -8.77 -10.24 29.60
C ALA A 28 -9.70 -11.20 28.80
N GLU A 29 -11.00 -11.03 28.91
CA GLU A 29 -12.03 -11.85 28.26
C GLU A 29 -12.48 -11.29 26.90
N VAL A 30 -12.17 -10.03 26.58
CA VAL A 30 -12.52 -9.43 25.29
C VAL A 30 -11.41 -9.75 24.28
N ASP A 31 -11.77 -10.43 23.19
CA ASP A 31 -10.87 -10.63 22.05
C ASP A 31 -10.95 -9.43 21.09
N PRO A 32 -9.93 -8.56 21.07
CA PRO A 32 -9.98 -7.35 20.29
C PRO A 32 -9.71 -7.65 18.82
N ILE A 33 -10.50 -7.08 17.91
CA ILE A 33 -10.45 -7.33 16.47
C ILE A 33 -10.14 -6.03 15.73
N ALA A 34 -9.21 -6.11 14.78
CA ALA A 34 -8.95 -5.07 13.80
C ALA A 34 -9.27 -5.57 12.39
N SER A 35 -9.96 -4.77 11.60
CA SER A 35 -10.23 -5.05 10.19
C SER A 35 -9.04 -4.64 9.34
N MET A 36 -8.71 -5.43 8.32
CA MET A 36 -7.66 -5.11 7.36
C MET A 36 -8.13 -5.34 5.93
N VAL A 37 -7.70 -4.47 5.02
CA VAL A 37 -7.85 -4.64 3.57
C VAL A 37 -6.57 -4.29 2.83
N ILE A 38 -6.29 -5.02 1.76
CA ILE A 38 -5.25 -4.73 0.78
C ILE A 38 -5.92 -4.67 -0.59
N PHE A 39 -5.73 -3.57 -1.29
CA PHE A 39 -6.29 -3.36 -2.63
C PHE A 39 -5.35 -2.49 -3.47
N GLU A 40 -5.55 -2.49 -4.78
CA GLU A 40 -4.88 -1.56 -5.70
C GLU A 40 -5.79 -0.35 -5.96
N TRP A 41 -5.21 0.84 -6.11
CA TRP A 41 -5.96 2.10 -6.18
C TRP A 41 -7.04 2.15 -7.27
N ARG A 42 -6.84 1.49 -8.41
CA ARG A 42 -7.86 1.40 -9.47
C ARG A 42 -9.04 0.54 -9.07
N ASP A 43 -8.84 -0.35 -8.10
CA ASP A 43 -9.88 -1.19 -7.51
C ASP A 43 -10.55 -0.53 -6.29
N TYR A 44 -10.25 0.75 -5.99
CA TYR A 44 -10.85 1.48 -4.85
C TYR A 44 -12.39 1.46 -4.87
N ASP A 45 -13.00 1.49 -6.05
CA ASP A 45 -14.45 1.46 -6.18
C ASP A 45 -15.08 0.10 -5.87
N LEU A 46 -14.27 -0.95 -5.79
CA LEU A 46 -14.69 -2.30 -5.39
C LEU A 46 -14.63 -2.52 -3.88
N VAL A 47 -14.10 -1.55 -3.13
CA VAL A 47 -13.98 -1.60 -1.66
C VAL A 47 -14.99 -0.66 -1.02
N GLY A 48 -15.85 -1.22 -0.17
CA GLY A 48 -16.99 -0.56 0.44
C GLY A 48 -18.20 -0.45 -0.49
N VAL A 49 -19.35 -0.09 0.09
CA VAL A 49 -20.62 0.08 -0.62
C VAL A 49 -21.27 1.39 -0.22
N LEU A 50 -21.99 2.02 -1.14
CA LEU A 50 -22.85 3.15 -0.81
C LEU A 50 -24.19 2.61 -0.29
N PRO A 51 -24.61 2.93 0.95
CA PRO A 51 -25.86 2.39 1.50
C PRO A 51 -27.10 2.75 0.68
N THR A 52 -27.09 3.95 0.10
CA THR A 52 -28.14 4.48 -0.76
C THR A 52 -27.52 5.19 -1.96
N ALA A 53 -28.28 5.35 -3.05
CA ALA A 53 -27.80 6.01 -4.27
C ALA A 53 -27.41 7.49 -4.05
N ASP A 54 -28.01 8.14 -3.04
CA ASP A 54 -27.74 9.53 -2.67
C ASP A 54 -26.62 9.65 -1.63
N SER A 55 -26.12 8.54 -1.08
CA SER A 55 -25.04 8.58 -0.11
C SER A 55 -23.74 9.03 -0.76
N ILE A 56 -23.05 9.93 -0.08
CA ILE A 56 -21.69 10.37 -0.45
C ILE A 56 -20.64 9.52 0.26
N GLN A 57 -21.02 8.87 1.36
CA GLN A 57 -20.12 8.08 2.20
C GLN A 57 -20.33 6.59 1.94
N LYS A 58 -19.22 5.87 1.76
CA LYS A 58 -19.18 4.42 1.65
C LYS A 58 -19.13 3.81 3.05
N GLU A 59 -19.89 2.74 3.23
CA GLU A 59 -19.73 1.81 4.33
C GLU A 59 -18.63 0.82 3.99
N PHE A 60 -17.65 0.72 4.88
CA PHE A 60 -16.45 -0.07 4.64
C PHE A 60 -16.40 -1.35 5.45
N ILE A 61 -17.07 -1.43 6.60
CA ILE A 61 -16.87 -2.50 7.58
C ILE A 61 -18.13 -3.34 7.72
N CYS A 62 -17.93 -4.66 7.69
CA CYS A 62 -19.01 -5.61 7.91
C CYS A 62 -19.32 -5.72 9.40
N ASP A 63 -20.29 -4.95 9.85
CA ASP A 63 -20.83 -4.94 11.22
C ASP A 63 -22.26 -5.51 11.23
N PRO A 64 -22.88 -5.72 12.41
CA PRO A 64 -24.22 -6.29 12.50
C PRO A 64 -25.29 -5.50 11.73
N GLU A 65 -25.13 -4.19 11.59
CA GLU A 65 -26.04 -3.32 10.83
C GLU A 65 -25.90 -3.59 9.32
N ASN A 66 -24.68 -3.61 8.79
CA ASN A 66 -24.41 -3.89 7.39
C ASN A 66 -24.74 -5.35 7.00
N ILE A 67 -24.67 -6.29 7.95
CA ILE A 67 -25.19 -7.66 7.76
C ILE A 67 -26.72 -7.64 7.64
N SER A 68 -27.42 -6.90 8.51
CA SER A 68 -28.88 -6.74 8.44
C SER A 68 -29.32 -6.08 7.14
N ASN A 69 -28.52 -5.15 6.61
CA ASN A 69 -28.76 -4.47 5.33
C ASN A 69 -28.41 -5.34 4.10
N GLY A 70 -27.83 -6.53 4.31
CA GLY A 70 -27.50 -7.47 3.24
C GLY A 70 -26.25 -7.08 2.43
N PHE A 71 -25.42 -6.17 2.93
CA PHE A 71 -24.17 -5.78 2.27
C PHE A 71 -23.05 -6.80 2.46
N CYS A 72 -23.11 -7.58 3.53
CA CYS A 72 -22.17 -8.65 3.81
C CYS A 72 -22.82 -9.77 4.62
N ASN A 73 -22.12 -10.90 4.74
CA ASN A 73 -22.59 -12.07 5.46
C ASN A 73 -22.06 -12.12 6.91
N ALA A 74 -22.76 -12.84 7.79
CA ALA A 74 -22.33 -13.03 9.18
C ALA A 74 -20.95 -13.71 9.33
N ASN A 75 -20.49 -14.46 8.32
CA ASN A 75 -19.15 -15.06 8.30
C ASN A 75 -18.03 -14.04 7.96
N GLN A 76 -18.38 -12.84 7.49
CA GLN A 76 -17.46 -11.76 7.12
C GLN A 76 -17.42 -10.65 8.19
N THR A 77 -18.01 -10.89 9.36
CA THR A 77 -18.03 -9.93 10.47
C THR A 77 -16.62 -9.42 10.78
N GLY A 78 -16.45 -8.10 10.84
CA GLY A 78 -15.16 -7.44 11.08
C GLY A 78 -14.21 -7.41 9.87
N GLN A 79 -14.65 -7.81 8.68
CA GLN A 79 -13.89 -7.64 7.43
C GLN A 79 -14.33 -6.36 6.71
N PHE A 80 -13.51 -5.88 5.78
CA PHE A 80 -13.95 -4.86 4.84
C PHE A 80 -14.97 -5.42 3.85
N ILE A 81 -16.01 -4.65 3.57
CA ILE A 81 -17.04 -4.95 2.58
C ILE A 81 -16.43 -4.79 1.19
N LEU A 82 -16.69 -5.76 0.32
CA LEU A 82 -16.35 -5.71 -1.10
C LEU A 82 -17.64 -5.67 -1.91
N THR A 83 -17.63 -4.98 -3.05
CA THR A 83 -18.79 -4.99 -3.95
C THR A 83 -19.06 -6.39 -4.49
N PRO A 84 -20.30 -6.71 -4.90
CA PRO A 84 -20.59 -7.95 -5.59
C PRO A 84 -19.68 -8.13 -6.82
N ASN A 85 -19.16 -9.34 -7.03
CA ASN A 85 -18.23 -9.69 -8.11
C ASN A 85 -16.88 -8.95 -8.09
N ALA A 86 -16.51 -8.29 -6.99
CA ALA A 86 -15.26 -7.54 -6.89
C ALA A 86 -14.02 -8.37 -7.29
N THR A 87 -13.96 -9.64 -6.90
CA THR A 87 -12.83 -10.53 -7.21
C THR A 87 -12.69 -10.91 -8.68
N GLU A 88 -13.75 -10.80 -9.47
CA GLU A 88 -13.73 -11.10 -10.91
C GLU A 88 -13.34 -9.87 -11.74
N VAL A 89 -13.74 -8.69 -11.28
CA VAL A 89 -13.52 -7.42 -11.98
C VAL A 89 -12.20 -6.76 -11.58
N SER A 90 -11.66 -7.09 -10.41
CA SER A 90 -10.48 -6.42 -9.87
C SER A 90 -9.24 -6.61 -10.74
N HIS A 91 -8.48 -5.52 -10.90
CA HIS A 91 -7.19 -5.55 -11.56
C HIS A 91 -6.13 -6.30 -10.75
N SER A 92 -6.26 -6.28 -9.43
CA SER A 92 -5.40 -7.00 -8.50
C SER A 92 -6.21 -7.85 -7.53
N GLN A 93 -5.53 -8.77 -6.83
CA GLN A 93 -6.19 -9.60 -5.83
C GLN A 93 -6.64 -8.72 -4.64
N LEU A 94 -7.94 -8.65 -4.40
CA LEU A 94 -8.46 -8.02 -3.19
C LEU A 94 -8.25 -8.96 -2.00
N PHE A 95 -7.76 -8.43 -0.89
CA PHE A 95 -7.56 -9.21 0.33
C PHE A 95 -8.17 -8.47 1.52
N THR A 96 -9.06 -9.13 2.26
CA THR A 96 -9.73 -8.57 3.43
C THR A 96 -9.77 -9.62 4.53
N THR A 97 -9.57 -9.21 5.78
CA THR A 97 -9.59 -10.13 6.92
C THR A 97 -9.84 -9.39 8.23
N ALA A 98 -10.43 -10.11 9.18
CA ALA A 98 -10.60 -9.68 10.57
C ALA A 98 -9.45 -10.29 11.39
N ILE A 99 -8.63 -9.44 12.00
CA ILE A 99 -7.45 -9.84 12.75
C ILE A 99 -7.75 -9.82 14.24
N HIS A 100 -7.65 -10.99 14.87
CA HIS A 100 -7.75 -11.16 16.31
C HIS A 100 -6.42 -10.76 16.97
N LEU A 101 -6.42 -9.67 17.74
CA LEU A 101 -5.20 -9.07 18.31
C LEU A 101 -4.62 -9.88 19.47
N ASN A 102 -5.40 -10.73 20.12
CA ASN A 102 -4.88 -11.66 21.13
C ASN A 102 -4.05 -12.79 20.50
N ASN A 103 -4.32 -13.13 19.23
CA ASN A 103 -3.59 -14.15 18.49
C ASN A 103 -3.28 -13.67 17.07
N THR A 104 -2.23 -12.87 16.95
CA THR A 104 -1.85 -12.18 15.70
C THR A 104 -1.33 -13.09 14.58
N GLY A 105 -1.21 -14.41 14.81
CA GLY A 105 -0.80 -15.39 13.79
C GLY A 105 0.59 -15.13 13.17
N PRO A 106 0.95 -15.88 12.10
CA PRO A 106 2.13 -15.61 11.31
C PRO A 106 1.96 -14.34 10.44
N PRO A 107 3.05 -13.72 9.96
CA PRO A 107 2.98 -12.61 9.03
C PRO A 107 2.20 -12.95 7.76
N ILE A 108 1.37 -12.01 7.31
CA ILE A 108 0.56 -12.13 6.10
C ILE A 108 1.41 -11.70 4.91
N ASN A 109 1.60 -12.60 3.95
CA ASN A 109 2.32 -12.32 2.71
C ASN A 109 1.35 -12.15 1.54
N TYR A 110 1.31 -10.95 0.97
CA TYR A 110 0.50 -10.60 -0.19
C TYR A 110 1.42 -10.41 -1.43
N PRO A 111 1.36 -11.31 -2.44
CA PRO A 111 2.24 -11.22 -3.60
C PRO A 111 1.79 -10.14 -4.60
N ILE A 112 2.74 -9.38 -5.13
CA ILE A 112 2.47 -8.38 -6.18
C ILE A 112 2.58 -9.02 -7.56
N LYS A 113 1.42 -9.24 -8.20
CA LYS A 113 1.34 -9.78 -9.56
C LYS A 113 1.42 -8.70 -10.64
N ASN A 114 0.84 -7.53 -10.36
CA ASN A 114 0.69 -6.43 -11.31
C ASN A 114 1.35 -5.17 -10.74
N THR A 115 1.98 -4.36 -11.59
CA THR A 115 2.43 -3.02 -11.19
C THR A 115 1.22 -2.13 -10.92
N GLY A 116 1.20 -1.47 -9.77
CA GLY A 116 0.09 -0.60 -9.36
C GLY A 116 0.36 0.18 -8.07
N TYR A 117 -0.58 1.01 -7.65
CA TYR A 117 -0.53 1.70 -6.37
C TYR A 117 -1.34 0.92 -5.33
N TYR A 118 -0.65 0.16 -4.47
CA TYR A 118 -1.30 -0.68 -3.48
C TYR A 118 -1.51 0.08 -2.17
N CYS A 119 -2.71 -0.04 -1.62
CA CYS A 119 -3.14 0.54 -0.36
C CYS A 119 -3.37 -0.58 0.66
N VAL A 120 -2.90 -0.37 1.89
CA VAL A 120 -3.23 -1.20 3.05
C VAL A 120 -4.06 -0.36 3.99
N GLY A 121 -5.33 -0.73 4.15
CA GLY A 121 -6.27 -0.10 5.08
C GLY A 121 -6.42 -0.94 6.32
N THR A 122 -6.45 -0.31 7.49
CA THR A 122 -6.80 -0.97 8.75
C THR A 122 -7.72 -0.08 9.55
N THR A 123 -8.62 -0.68 10.32
CA THR A 123 -9.42 0.03 11.32
C THR A 123 -9.72 -0.87 12.50
N GLY A 124 -9.96 -0.28 13.66
CA GLY A 124 -10.46 -1.01 14.82
C GLY A 124 -11.89 -1.45 14.59
N TYR A 125 -12.22 -2.71 14.91
CA TYR A 125 -13.60 -3.22 14.82
C TYR A 125 -14.23 -3.35 16.20
N SER A 126 -13.60 -4.11 17.09
CA SER A 126 -14.15 -4.36 18.44
C SER A 126 -13.01 -4.52 19.45
N PRO A 127 -13.06 -3.86 20.62
CA PRO A 127 -13.94 -2.75 20.96
C PRO A 127 -13.63 -1.50 20.13
N THR A 128 -14.53 -0.50 20.15
CA THR A 128 -14.46 0.71 19.30
C THR A 128 -13.15 1.49 19.47
N ASP A 129 -12.55 1.48 20.67
CA ASP A 129 -11.30 2.17 21.01
C ASP A 129 -10.06 1.24 21.02
N VAL A 130 -10.10 0.16 20.24
CA VAL A 130 -9.00 -0.80 20.20
C VAL A 130 -7.71 -0.18 19.66
N LYS A 131 -6.62 -0.30 20.41
CA LYS A 131 -5.29 0.17 19.99
C LYS A 131 -4.52 -0.99 19.39
N TYR A 132 -3.98 -0.84 18.19
CA TYR A 132 -3.20 -1.90 17.57
C TYR A 132 -1.96 -1.35 16.90
N THR A 133 -0.94 -2.19 16.81
CA THR A 133 0.27 -1.90 16.04
C THR A 133 0.46 -2.97 14.99
N ALA A 134 0.56 -2.54 13.73
CA ALA A 134 0.91 -3.40 12.60
C ALA A 134 2.10 -2.80 11.86
N VAL A 135 3.02 -3.66 11.44
CA VAL A 135 4.16 -3.30 10.60
C VAL A 135 3.86 -3.77 9.19
N VAL A 136 3.95 -2.85 8.23
CA VAL A 136 3.78 -3.13 6.80
C VAL A 136 5.12 -2.90 6.11
N GLU A 137 5.67 -3.96 5.51
CA GLU A 137 6.88 -3.91 4.71
C GLU A 137 6.49 -4.02 3.23
N PHE A 138 6.85 -3.02 2.45
CA PHE A 138 6.61 -2.96 1.01
C PHE A 138 7.87 -3.36 0.26
N ARG A 139 8.02 -4.65 -0.01
CA ARG A 139 9.22 -5.18 -0.66
C ARG A 139 9.08 -5.13 -2.17
N ASN A 140 9.78 -4.18 -2.80
CA ASN A 140 9.86 -4.11 -4.26
C ASN A 140 10.99 -5.01 -4.78
N ALA A 141 11.00 -5.28 -6.08
CA ALA A 141 11.98 -6.16 -6.69
C ALA A 141 13.45 -5.69 -6.54
N TYR A 142 13.67 -4.39 -6.28
CA TYR A 142 14.98 -3.75 -6.05
C TYR A 142 15.24 -3.35 -4.59
N GLY A 143 14.46 -3.85 -3.64
CA GLY A 143 14.57 -3.52 -2.21
C GLY A 143 13.42 -2.63 -1.70
N GLU A 144 13.69 -1.86 -0.64
CA GLU A 144 12.67 -1.10 0.11
C GLU A 144 12.33 0.28 -0.48
N LEU A 145 12.91 0.63 -1.63
CA LEU A 145 12.69 1.94 -2.25
C LEU A 145 11.21 2.09 -2.67
N PRO A 146 10.51 3.18 -2.26
CA PRO A 146 9.14 3.42 -2.69
C PRO A 146 9.05 3.48 -4.22
N ALA A 147 8.07 2.79 -4.80
CA ALA A 147 7.89 2.73 -6.25
C ALA A 147 7.86 4.12 -6.91
N ALA A 148 7.21 5.11 -6.31
CA ALA A 148 7.14 6.48 -6.84
C ALA A 148 8.51 7.19 -6.98
N GLN A 149 9.56 6.67 -6.33
CA GLN A 149 10.91 7.25 -6.39
C GLN A 149 11.81 6.56 -7.42
N ILE A 150 11.45 5.36 -7.89
CA ILE A 150 12.28 4.61 -8.85
C ILE A 150 12.52 5.41 -10.14
N PRO A 151 11.52 6.05 -10.77
CA PRO A 151 11.75 6.86 -11.98
C PRO A 151 12.68 8.06 -11.77
N LYS A 152 12.94 8.47 -10.52
CA LYS A 152 13.86 9.59 -10.22
C LYS A 152 15.33 9.18 -10.38
N LEU A 153 15.66 7.89 -10.25
CA LEU A 153 17.02 7.38 -10.42
C LEU A 153 17.58 7.66 -11.83
N PRO A 154 16.92 7.24 -12.94
CA PRO A 154 17.41 7.56 -14.27
C PRO A 154 17.34 9.06 -14.56
N PHE A 155 16.34 9.77 -14.03
CA PHE A 155 16.22 11.22 -14.18
C PHE A 155 17.45 11.96 -13.63
N TYR A 156 17.85 11.69 -12.39
CA TYR A 156 19.04 12.31 -11.81
C TYR A 156 20.34 11.84 -12.47
N GLY A 157 20.40 10.58 -12.92
CA GLY A 157 21.53 10.07 -13.70
C GLY A 157 21.74 10.85 -15.00
N ILE A 158 20.67 11.06 -15.78
CA ILE A 158 20.73 11.84 -17.03
C ILE A 158 21.13 13.29 -16.75
N ILE A 159 20.53 13.93 -15.74
CA ILE A 159 20.87 15.30 -15.35
C ILE A 159 22.35 15.42 -14.99
N THR A 160 22.91 14.44 -14.28
CA THR A 160 24.33 14.43 -13.89
C THR A 160 25.24 14.39 -15.13
N ILE A 161 24.88 13.58 -16.13
CA ILE A 161 25.62 13.51 -17.39
C ILE A 161 25.55 14.85 -18.13
N VAL A 162 24.38 15.48 -18.20
CA VAL A 162 24.21 16.79 -18.84
C VAL A 162 25.07 17.86 -18.17
N TYR A 163 25.07 17.92 -16.83
CA TYR A 163 25.95 18.84 -16.08
C TYR A 163 27.43 18.54 -16.30
N ALA A 164 27.84 17.27 -16.37
CA ALA A 164 29.23 16.90 -16.64
C ALA A 164 29.69 17.39 -18.03
N VAL A 165 28.84 17.23 -19.06
CA VAL A 165 29.15 17.71 -20.42
C VAL A 165 29.26 19.24 -20.44
N MET A 166 28.32 19.95 -19.80
CA MET A 166 28.41 21.41 -19.69
C MET A 166 29.69 21.86 -18.97
N GLY A 167 30.08 21.17 -17.89
CA GLY A 167 31.32 21.44 -17.17
C GLY A 167 32.57 21.21 -18.02
N ILE A 168 32.60 20.14 -18.81
CA ILE A 168 33.72 19.86 -19.74
C ILE A 168 33.82 20.92 -20.83
N LEU A 169 32.69 21.30 -21.45
CA LEU A 169 32.66 22.35 -22.48
C LEU A 169 33.10 23.69 -21.90
N TRP A 170 32.62 24.05 -20.71
CA TRP A 170 33.03 25.25 -20.01
C TRP A 170 34.52 25.24 -19.69
N ALA A 171 35.05 24.13 -19.16
CA ALA A 171 36.47 23.99 -18.86
C ALA A 171 37.35 24.09 -20.12
N PHE A 172 36.91 23.49 -21.23
CA PHE A 172 37.59 23.59 -22.51
C PHE A 172 37.65 25.05 -23.02
N LEU A 173 36.51 25.75 -23.03
CA LEU A 173 36.45 27.15 -23.43
C LEU A 173 37.26 28.06 -22.50
N TYR A 174 37.23 27.80 -21.20
CA TYR A 174 38.02 28.53 -20.21
C TYR A 174 39.53 28.40 -20.48
N VAL A 175 40.01 27.19 -20.77
CA VAL A 175 41.43 26.97 -21.12
C VAL A 175 41.79 27.65 -22.44
N GLN A 176 40.90 27.64 -23.42
CA GLN A 176 41.13 28.29 -24.72
C GLN A 176 41.22 29.82 -24.60
N HIS A 177 40.39 30.45 -23.77
CA HIS A 177 40.28 31.91 -23.63
C HIS A 177 40.94 32.48 -22.36
N ARG A 178 41.73 31.66 -21.64
CA ARG A 178 42.43 32.05 -20.40
C ARG A 178 43.24 33.34 -20.49
N ASP A 179 43.80 33.64 -21.66
CA ASP A 179 44.65 34.81 -21.86
C ASP A 179 43.86 36.11 -22.01
N ASP A 180 42.62 36.05 -22.52
CA ASP A 180 41.70 37.20 -22.60
C ASP A 180 41.09 37.54 -21.24
N ILE A 181 40.91 36.54 -20.37
CA ILE A 181 40.28 36.71 -19.04
C ILE A 181 41.26 37.33 -18.02
N ARG A 182 42.58 37.25 -18.26
CA ARG A 182 43.62 37.67 -17.30
C ARG A 182 44.13 39.13 -17.51
N LYS A 183 43.47 39.93 -18.33
CA LYS A 183 43.73 41.37 -18.47
C LYS A 183 42.75 42.17 -17.62
#